data_AF-A0A2T6B856-F1
#
_entry.id   AF-A0A2T6B856-F1
#
_cell.length_a   1.000
_cell.length_b   1.000
_cell.length_c   1.000
_cell.angle_alpha   90.00
_cell.angle_beta   90.00
_cell.angle_gamma   90.00
#
_symmetry.space_group_name_H-M   'P 1'
#
loop_
_entity.id
_entity.type
_entity.pdbx_description
1 polymer ?
#
loop_
_entity_poly.entity_id
_entity_poly.type
_entity_poly.pdbx_seq_one_letter_code
_entity_poly.pdbx_strand_id
1 'polypeptide(L)' 'MYMTVILIFITVLAIMGTLKNKRSGNKPGYMIGGLFTLALIGVTLLAIYDEIVGIE' A
#
# COMPACT_ATOMS: atom_id res chain seq x y z
N MET A 1 4.43 3.20 15.96
CA MET A 1 3.04 3.71 16.06
C MET A 1 2.69 4.78 15.03
N TYR A 2 3.21 6.01 15.11
CA TYR A 2 2.78 7.08 14.19
C TYR A 2 3.04 6.75 12.71
N MET A 3 4.21 6.22 12.38
CA MET A 3 4.55 5.81 11.01
C MET A 3 3.65 4.68 10.48
N THR A 4 3.42 3.64 11.28
CA THR A 4 2.60 2.49 10.89
C THR A 4 1.16 2.88 10.62
N VAL A 5 0.59 3.76 11.46
CA VAL A 5 -0.75 4.31 11.24
C VAL A 5 -0.81 5.07 9.90
N ILE A 6 0.18 5.92 9.62
CA ILE A 6 0.26 6.65 8.34
C ILE A 6 0.38 5.68 7.17
N LEU A 7 1.22 4.65 7.27
CA LEU A 7 1.41 3.63 6.23
C LEU A 7 0.11 2.88 5.94
N ILE A 8 -0.69 2.55 6.96
CA ILE A 8 -2.01 1.94 6.78
C ILE A 8 -2.92 2.85 5.96
N PHE A 9 -3.01 4.15 6.28
CA PHE A 9 -3.83 5.09 5.52
C PHE A 9 -3.37 5.24 4.06
N ILE A 10 -2.06 5.39 3.83
CA ILE A 10 -1.49 5.51 2.48
C ILE A 10 -1.75 4.22 1.69
N THR A 11 -1.65 3.05 2.33
CA THR A 11 -1.93 1.76 1.70
C THR A 11 -3.38 1.67 1.21
N VAL A 12 -4.34 2.10 2.02
CA VAL A 12 -5.76 2.15 1.63
C VAL A 12 -5.96 3.09 0.44
N LEU A 13 -5.37 4.29 0.47
CA LEU A 13 -5.45 5.24 -0.63
C LEU A 13 -4.82 4.72 -1.92
N ALA A 14 -3.68 4.01 -1.82
CA ALA A 14 -3.01 3.39 -2.96
C ALA A 14 -3.88 2.29 -3.60
N ILE A 15 -4.51 1.44 -2.79
CA ILE A 15 -5.47 0.43 -3.25
C ILE A 15 -6.64 1.11 -3.98
N MET A 16 -7.22 2.16 -3.40
CA MET A 16 -8.32 2.91 -4.01
C MET A 16 -7.91 3.54 -5.35
N GLY A 17 -6.72 4.14 -5.43
CA GLY A 17 -6.17 4.71 -6.67
C GLY A 17 -5.96 3.66 -7.75
N THR A 18 -5.38 2.51 -7.40
CA THR A 18 -5.19 1.38 -8.31
C THR A 18 -6.53 0.83 -8.82
N LEU A 19 -7.53 0.68 -7.95
CA LEU A 19 -8.88 0.26 -8.35
C LEU A 19 -9.57 1.30 -9.24
N LYS A 20 -9.36 2.60 -8.99
CA LYS A 20 -9.86 3.67 -9.85
C LYS A 20 -9.23 3.59 -11.25
N ASN A 21 -7.93 3.36 -11.36
CA ASN A 21 -7.24 3.14 -12.64
C ASN A 21 -7.79 1.93 -13.40
N LYS A 22 -8.11 0.84 -12.68
CA LYS A 22 -8.79 -0.33 -13.27
C LYS A 22 -10.17 0.04 -13.81
N ARG A 23 -10.98 0.75 -13.03
CA ARG A 23 -12.35 1.15 -13.40
C ARG A 23 -12.40 2.14 -14.55
N SER A 24 -11.41 3.04 -14.67
CA SER A 24 -11.33 4.02 -15.76
C SER A 24 -10.74 3.48 -17.06
N GLY A 25 -10.31 2.23 -17.11
CA GLY A 25 -9.66 1.64 -18.28
C GLY A 25 -8.22 2.10 -18.49
N ASN A 26 -7.61 2.79 -17.52
CA ASN A 26 -6.21 3.21 -17.57
C ASN A 26 -5.28 2.00 -17.30
N LYS A 27 -5.03 1.20 -18.34
CA LYS A 27 -4.17 0.01 -18.29
C LYS A 27 -2.75 0.29 -17.78
N PRO A 28 -1.99 1.28 -18.27
CA PRO A 28 -0.64 1.54 -17.77
C PRO A 28 -0.66 2.03 -16.32
N GLY A 29 -1.61 2.89 -15.95
CA GLY A 29 -1.78 3.34 -14.57
C GLY A 29 -2.20 2.23 -13.61
N TYR A 30 -2.95 1.23 -14.08
CA TYR A 30 -3.30 0.05 -13.28
C TYR A 30 -2.09 -0.87 -13.06
N MET A 31 -1.26 -1.10 -14.09
CA MET A 31 -0.05 -1.93 -13.94
C MET A 31 0.98 -1.29 -13.02
N ILE A 32 1.34 -0.03 -13.27
CA ILE A 32 2.33 0.69 -12.46
C ILE A 32 1.79 0.92 -11.05
N GLY A 33 0.55 1.40 -10.94
CA GLY A 33 -0.11 1.64 -9.66
C GLY A 33 -0.25 0.36 -8.83
N GLY A 34 -0.60 -0.76 -9.47
CA GLY A 34 -0.72 -2.07 -8.83
C GLY A 34 0.62 -2.57 -8.28
N LEU A 35 1.72 -2.38 -9.03
CA LEU A 35 3.05 -2.79 -8.58
C LEU A 35 3.51 -1.99 -7.36
N PHE A 36 3.33 -0.67 -7.36
CA PHE A 36 3.61 0.17 -6.18
C PHE A 36 2.68 -0.11 -5.00
N THR A 37 1.41 -0.40 -5.27
CA THR A 37 0.45 -0.77 -4.22
C THR A 37 0.86 -2.08 -3.55
N LEU A 38 1.29 -3.09 -4.31
CA LEU A 38 1.79 -4.36 -3.76
C LEU A 38 3.06 -4.16 -2.92
N ALA A 39 4.01 -3.35 -3.41
CA ALA A 39 5.21 -3.01 -2.65
C ALA A 39 4.86 -2.29 -1.33
N LEU A 40 3.93 -1.34 -1.39
CA LEU A 40 3.47 -0.60 -0.23
C LEU A 40 2.75 -1.49 0.79
N ILE A 41 1.88 -2.41 0.35
CA ILE A 41 1.27 -3.42 1.22
C ILE A 41 2.36 -4.23 1.93
N GLY A 42 3.39 -4.65 1.20
CA GLY A 42 4.52 -5.40 1.77
C GLY A 42 5.23 -4.61 2.88
N VAL A 43 5.60 -3.36 2.63
CA VAL A 43 6.27 -2.50 3.61
C VAL A 43 5.38 -2.22 4.82
N THR A 44 4.09 -1.97 4.60
CA THR A 44 3.12 -1.74 5.68
C THR A 44 2.96 -2.97 6.56
N LEU A 45 2.87 -4.17 5.99
CA LEU A 45 2.82 -5.41 6.75
C LEU A 45 4.12 -5.65 7.52
N LEU A 46 5.27 -5.33 6.93
CA LEU A 46 6.55 -5.43 7.60
C LEU A 46 6.63 -4.47 8.81
N ALA A 47 6.18 -3.24 8.64
CA ALA A 47 6.12 -2.23 9.70
C ALA A 47 5.15 -2.63 10.83
N ILE A 48 4.00 -3.22 10.49
CA ILE A 48 3.06 -3.76 11.47
C ILE A 48 3.70 -4.94 12.22
N TYR A 49 4.39 -5.83 11.51
CA TYR A 49 5.02 -7.00 12.12
C TYR A 49 6.15 -6.59 13.06
N ASP A 50 6.99 -5.65 12.65
CA ASP A 50 8.01 -5.05 13.50
C ASP A 50 7.40 -4.40 14.75
N GLU A 51 6.33 -3.63 14.61
CA GLU A 51 5.67 -2.98 15.76
C GLU A 51 5.02 -3.96 16.74
N ILE A 52 4.56 -5.13 16.28
CA ILE A 52 3.90 -6.14 17.13
C ILE A 52 4.91 -7.10 17.74
N VAL A 53 5.92 -7.53 16.98
CA VAL A 53 6.86 -8.58 17.39
C VAL A 53 8.18 -8.01 17.91
N GLY A 54 8.49 -6.76 17.59
CA GLY A 54 9.73 -6.09 17.98
C GLY A 54 10.93 -6.69 17.27
N ILE A 55 11.00 -6.55 15.94
CA ILE A 55 12.23 -6.88 15.22
C ILE A 55 13.11 -5.62 15.25
N GLU A 56 13.75 -5.34 16.39
CA GLU A 56 14.76 -4.28 16.41
C GLU A 56 15.80 -4.44 15.29
#